data_AF-A0A529Z449-F1
#
_entry.id   AF-A0A529Z449-F1
#
_cell.length_a   1.000
_cell.length_b   1.000
_cell.length_c   1.000
_cell.angle_alpha   90.00
_cell.angle_beta   90.00
_cell.angle_gamma   90.00
#
_symmetry.space_group_name_H-M   'P 1'
#
loop_
_entity.id
_entity.type
_entity.pdbx_description
1 polymer ?
#
loop_
_entity_poly.entity_id
_entity_poly.type
_entity_poly.pdbx_seq_one_letter_code
_entity_poly.pdbx_strand_id
1 'polypeptide(L)' 'AWDRETIDVEPRSVYLMAGPSRNEWEHSIPPVAQHRYSVTFRTMRVS' A
#
# COMPACT_ATOMS: atom_id res chain seq x y z
N ALA A 1 -18.82 9.94 -8.32
CA ALA A 1 -17.59 9.37 -8.88
C ALA A 1 -16.80 8.74 -7.74
N TRP A 2 -15.83 7.88 -8.00
CA TRP A 2 -14.97 7.31 -6.95
C TRP A 2 -13.78 8.24 -6.70
N ASP A 3 -13.48 8.50 -5.43
CA ASP A 3 -12.28 9.24 -5.04
C ASP A 3 -11.03 8.37 -5.25
N ARG A 4 -9.92 9.01 -5.63
CA ARG A 4 -8.64 8.34 -5.91
C ARG A 4 -7.49 9.20 -5.46
N GLU A 5 -6.53 8.56 -4.81
CA GLU A 5 -5.28 9.15 -4.37
C GLU A 5 -4.11 8.30 -4.85
N THR A 6 -3.03 8.97 -5.26
CA THR A 6 -1.78 8.33 -5.70
C THR A 6 -0.65 8.74 -4.76
N ILE A 7 0.13 7.76 -4.34
CA ILE A 7 1.31 7.98 -3.49
C ILE A 7 2.53 7.40 -4.21
N ASP A 8 3.53 8.25 -4.43
CA ASP A 8 4.82 7.81 -4.94
C ASP A 8 5.65 7.19 -3.81
N VAL A 9 6.03 5.92 -4.00
CA VAL A 9 6.82 5.17 -3.02
C VAL A 9 8.22 4.92 -3.57
N GLU A 10 9.15 5.77 -3.16
CA GLU A 10 10.56 5.74 -3.55
C GLU A 10 11.23 4.38 -3.23
N PRO A 11 12.25 3.96 -4.00
CA PRO A 11 13.02 2.77 -3.68
C PRO A 11 13.61 2.82 -2.26
N ARG A 12 13.49 1.72 -1.51
CA ARG A 12 13.99 1.58 -0.12
C ARG A 12 13.31 2.51 0.89
N SER A 13 12.13 3.05 0.57
CA SER A 13 11.27 3.77 1.51
C SER A 13 10.33 2.82 2.28
N VAL A 14 9.73 3.33 3.36
CA VAL A 14 8.72 2.64 4.17
C VAL A 14 7.48 3.52 4.24
N TYR A 15 6.30 2.91 4.16
CA TYR A 15 5.01 3.57 4.37
C TYR A 15 4.13 2.74 5.31
N LEU A 16 3.17 3.41 5.95
CA LEU A 16 2.24 2.80 6.90
C LEU A 16 0.80 2.95 6.39
N MET A 17 0.07 1.84 6.30
CA MET A 17 -1.37 1.84 6.06
C MET A 17 -2.12 1.86 7.40
N ALA A 18 -2.65 3.03 7.77
CA ALA A 18 -3.39 3.27 9.01
C ALA A 18 -4.68 4.06 8.75
N GLY A 19 -5.63 3.98 9.69
CA GLY A 19 -6.91 4.67 9.58
C GLY A 19 -7.77 4.16 8.41
N PRO A 20 -8.52 5.04 7.72
CA PRO A 20 -9.42 4.68 6.62
C PRO A 20 -8.74 3.89 5.50
N SER A 21 -7.47 4.21 5.19
CA SER A 21 -6.69 3.50 4.16
C SER A 21 -6.57 1.99 4.41
N ARG A 22 -6.75 1.52 5.65
CA ARG A 22 -6.63 0.11 6.02
C ARG A 22 -7.90 -0.70 5.78
N ASN A 23 -9.09 -0.09 5.84
CA ASN A 23 -10.36 -0.83 5.85
C ASN A 23 -11.45 -0.24 4.94
N GLU A 24 -11.34 1.00 4.48
CA GLU A 24 -12.37 1.69 3.70
C GLU A 24 -11.96 1.90 2.23
N TRP A 25 -10.67 1.77 1.92
CA TRP A 25 -10.11 2.02 0.60
C TRP A 25 -9.51 0.76 0.00
N GLU A 26 -9.60 0.65 -1.32
CA GLU A 26 -8.84 -0.33 -2.08
C GLU A 26 -7.49 0.24 -2.53
N HIS A 27 -6.46 -0.60 -2.47
CA HIS A 27 -5.13 -0.31 -3.00
C HIS A 27 -4.82 -1.19 -4.22
N SER A 28 -4.10 -0.63 -5.19
CA SER A 28 -3.54 -1.39 -6.32
C SER A 28 -2.17 -0.83 -6.70
N ILE A 29 -1.35 -1.66 -7.34
CA ILE A 29 -0.07 -1.25 -7.91
C ILE A 29 -0.23 -1.40 -9.43
N PRO A 30 -0.10 -0.30 -10.22
CA PRO A 30 -0.16 -0.41 -11.67
C PRO A 30 1.07 -1.17 -12.21
N PRO A 31 1.02 -1.67 -13.46
CA PRO A 31 2.18 -2.27 -14.10
C PRO A 31 3.40 -1.32 -14.08
N VAL A 32 4.58 -1.86 -13.77
CA VAL A 32 5.84 -1.11 -13.71
C VAL A 32 6.85 -1.65 -14.72
N ALA A 33 7.75 -0.78 -15.20
CA ALA A 33 8.71 -1.11 -16.25
C ALA A 33 9.84 -2.06 -15.81
N GLN A 34 10.09 -2.18 -14.50
CA GLN A 34 11.18 -2.98 -13.92
C GLN A 34 10.68 -3.75 -12.69
N HIS A 35 11.37 -4.83 -12.34
CA HIS A 35 11.03 -5.61 -11.15
C HIS A 35 11.14 -4.75 -9.88
N ARG A 36 10.07 -4.74 -9.10
CA ARG A 36 9.99 -4.05 -7.82
C ARG A 36 9.50 -5.01 -6.76
N TYR A 37 10.34 -5.27 -5.77
CA TYR A 37 9.99 -6.11 -4.63
C TYR A 37 9.53 -5.23 -3.46
N SER A 38 8.56 -5.72 -2.71
CA SER A 38 8.12 -5.09 -1.45
C SER A 38 8.02 -6.16 -0.37
N VAL A 39 8.27 -5.75 0.86
CA VAL A 39 8.05 -6.58 2.04
C VAL A 39 6.99 -5.89 2.87
N THR A 40 5.90 -6.61 3.17
CA THR A 40 4.81 -6.07 3.99
C THR A 40 4.86 -6.69 5.37
N PHE A 41 5.03 -5.85 6.39
CA PHE A 41 4.91 -6.27 7.79
C PHE A 41 3.46 -6.15 8.24
N ARG A 42 2.94 -7.21 8.87
CA ARG A 42 1.60 -7.22 9.45
C ARG A 42 1.63 -7.85 10.83
N THR A 43 0.85 -7.31 11.75
CA THR A 43 0.58 -7.95 13.04
C THR A 43 -0.59 -8.92 12.85
N MET A 44 -0.35 -10.20 13.14
CA MET A 44 -1.41 -11.19 13.23
C MET A 44 -2.28 -10.87 14.45
N ARG A 45 -3.60 -10.90 14.28
CA ARG A 45 -4.52 -10.81 15.42
C ARG A 45 -4.66 -12.18 16.06
N VAL A 46 -4.53 -12.24 17.38
CA VAL A 46 -4.87 -13.44 18.15
C VAL A 46 -6.40 -13.50 18.26
N SER A 47 -6.97 -14.68 17.97
CA SER A 47 -8.41 -14.97 18.06
C SER A 47 -8.85 -15.27 19.48
#